data_AF-A0A7Y7B957-F1
#
_entry.id   AF-A0A7Y7B957-F1
#
_cell.length_a   1.000
_cell.length_b   1.000
_cell.length_c   1.000
_cell.angle_alpha   90.00
_cell.angle_beta   90.00
_cell.angle_gamma   90.00
#
_symmetry.space_group_name_H-M   'P 1'
#
loop_
_entity.id
_entity.type
_entity.pdbx_description
1 polymer ?
#
loop_
_entity_poly.entity_id
_entity_poly.type
_entity_poly.pdbx_seq_one_letter_code
_entity_poly.pdbx_strand_id
1 'polypeptide(L)'
;MRRLWALPDTEGESSPAIALCNPNGHIRQAALAAPGAAALLPLVTIRCADWVAPVREQARELLRSALPDTRPEILAAVTAVALRTAHRQHGGFAHELVVAAAREPGAVDALLTCKDRSARRLGHRIAVEQGRFSPARLAEIAAADSDIVVQDLCANAALAATPQDDQFFEPLLGSRQSRVRAAGVTALNRTGDTGRATAFLADRSGLVRACARWVLRQHGIDPVPYYRTACASPGAVAGLG
;
A
#
# COMPACT_ATOMS: atom_id res chain seq x y z
N MET A 1 -52.22 -3.10 -18.06
CA MET A 1 -52.17 -1.99 -17.08
C MET A 1 -50.77 -1.39 -17.08
N ARG A 2 -50.61 -0.29 -17.84
CA ARG A 2 -49.42 0.57 -17.85
C ARG A 2 -49.58 1.61 -16.76
N ARG A 3 -48.62 1.76 -15.83
CA ARG A 3 -48.53 2.95 -14.98
C ARG A 3 -47.43 3.87 -15.51
N LEU A 4 -47.93 4.98 -16.03
CA LEU A 4 -47.28 6.25 -16.33
C LEU A 4 -46.26 6.64 -15.24
N TRP A 5 -45.00 6.76 -15.60
CA TRP A 5 -44.11 7.74 -14.97
C TRP A 5 -44.12 8.96 -15.91
N ALA A 6 -45.02 9.89 -15.65
CA ALA A 6 -44.89 11.24 -16.19
C ALA A 6 -44.00 11.98 -15.20
N LEU A 7 -42.73 12.19 -15.56
CA LEU A 7 -41.94 13.24 -14.94
C LEU A 7 -42.37 14.56 -15.61
N PRO A 8 -42.63 15.63 -14.85
CA PRO A 8 -42.81 16.94 -15.45
C PRO A 8 -41.46 17.39 -16.06
N ASP A 9 -41.49 17.67 -17.36
CA ASP A 9 -40.59 18.58 -18.08
C ASP A 9 -40.78 20.00 -17.49
N THR A 10 -39.81 20.86 -17.22
CA THR A 10 -38.38 21.02 -17.57
C THR A 10 -37.71 21.88 -16.47
N GLU A 11 -36.37 21.92 -16.42
CA GLU A 11 -35.47 22.81 -15.63
C GLU A 11 -34.89 22.24 -14.33
N GLY A 12 -33.63 21.77 -14.41
CA GLY A 12 -32.85 21.31 -13.27
C GLY A 12 -31.92 20.17 -13.70
N GLU A 13 -30.79 20.50 -14.32
CA GLU A 13 -29.77 19.52 -14.70
C GLU A 13 -29.47 18.62 -13.50
N SER A 14 -29.91 17.36 -13.56
CA SER A 14 -29.45 16.37 -12.60
C SER A 14 -27.94 16.32 -12.76
N SER A 15 -27.23 16.75 -11.71
CA SER A 15 -25.76 16.85 -11.72
C SER A 15 -25.17 15.64 -12.45
N PRO A 16 -24.20 15.81 -13.36
CA PRO A 16 -23.61 14.69 -14.10
C PRO A 16 -23.15 13.54 -13.18
N ALA A 17 -22.78 13.84 -11.93
CA ALA A 17 -22.50 12.86 -10.90
C ALA A 17 -23.70 11.96 -10.53
N ILE A 18 -24.89 12.56 -10.35
CA ILE A 18 -26.15 11.85 -10.08
C ILE A 18 -26.55 11.03 -11.31
N ALA A 19 -26.46 11.61 -12.50
CA ALA A 19 -26.80 10.94 -13.76
C ALA A 19 -25.91 9.71 -14.00
N LEU A 20 -24.60 9.80 -13.71
CA LEU A 20 -23.69 8.65 -13.75
C LEU A 20 -24.09 7.55 -12.76
N CYS A 21 -24.76 7.86 -11.66
CA CYS A 21 -25.20 6.90 -10.64
C CYS A 21 -26.65 6.40 -10.83
N ASN A 22 -27.32 6.81 -11.91
CA ASN A 22 -28.72 6.48 -12.13
C ASN A 22 -28.94 4.97 -12.40
N PRO A 23 -30.04 4.36 -11.93
CA PRO A 23 -30.36 2.96 -12.24
C PRO A 23 -30.54 2.70 -13.75
N ASN A 24 -30.99 3.68 -14.52
CA ASN A 24 -31.19 3.55 -15.96
C ASN A 24 -29.86 3.68 -16.74
N GLY A 25 -29.50 2.61 -17.47
CA GLY A 25 -28.28 2.56 -18.29
C GLY A 25 -28.21 3.64 -19.36
N HIS A 26 -29.34 4.03 -19.95
CA HIS A 26 -29.37 5.11 -20.95
C HIS A 26 -29.01 6.47 -20.35
N ILE A 27 -29.46 6.75 -19.13
CA ILE A 27 -29.11 7.98 -18.41
C ILE A 27 -27.61 7.99 -18.08
N ARG A 28 -27.07 6.86 -17.62
CA ARG A 28 -25.62 6.74 -17.37
C ARG A 28 -24.80 6.93 -18.64
N GLN A 29 -25.24 6.33 -19.75
CA GLN A 29 -24.57 6.45 -21.04
C GLN A 29 -24.58 7.90 -21.55
N ALA A 30 -25.74 8.57 -21.49
CA ALA A 30 -25.86 9.98 -21.86
C ALA A 30 -24.96 10.86 -20.98
N ALA A 31 -24.88 10.58 -19.67
CA ALA A 31 -24.00 11.30 -18.76
C ALA A 31 -22.51 11.14 -19.09
N LEU A 32 -22.08 9.99 -19.65
CA LEU A 32 -20.71 9.80 -20.14
C LEU A 32 -20.40 10.58 -21.41
N ALA A 33 -21.43 10.94 -22.20
CA ALA A 33 -21.29 11.77 -23.40
C ALA A 33 -21.37 13.28 -23.08
N ALA A 34 -21.84 13.64 -21.89
CA ALA A 34 -22.07 15.03 -21.54
C ALA A 34 -20.73 15.80 -21.35
N PRO A 35 -20.68 17.10 -21.73
CA PRO A 35 -19.57 17.97 -21.38
C PRO A 35 -19.28 17.91 -19.88
N GLY A 36 -18.01 17.82 -19.51
CA GLY A 36 -17.59 17.74 -18.10
C GLY A 36 -17.61 16.34 -17.48
N ALA A 37 -18.02 15.28 -18.19
CA ALA A 37 -17.90 13.91 -17.70
C ALA A 37 -16.45 13.54 -17.34
N ALA A 38 -15.47 14.04 -18.11
CA ALA A 38 -14.04 13.89 -17.84
C ALA A 38 -13.59 14.54 -16.52
N ALA A 39 -14.34 15.51 -15.96
CA ALA A 39 -14.03 16.08 -14.64
C ALA A 39 -14.44 15.13 -13.50
N LEU A 40 -15.22 14.09 -13.78
CA LEU A 40 -15.75 13.13 -12.81
C LEU A 40 -15.08 11.76 -12.94
N LEU A 41 -13.77 11.72 -13.20
CA LEU A 41 -13.04 10.47 -13.42
C LEU A 41 -13.27 9.39 -12.38
N PRO A 42 -13.34 9.66 -11.06
CA PRO A 42 -13.67 8.62 -10.08
C PRO A 42 -15.00 7.91 -10.38
N LEU A 43 -16.04 8.62 -10.84
CA LEU A 43 -17.31 8.00 -11.22
C LEU A 43 -17.21 7.27 -12.56
N VAL A 44 -16.49 7.82 -13.53
CA VAL A 44 -16.19 7.16 -14.81
C VAL A 44 -15.45 5.83 -14.56
N THR A 45 -14.51 5.78 -13.62
CA THR A 45 -13.81 4.56 -13.20
C THR A 45 -14.77 3.49 -12.68
N ILE A 46 -15.82 3.86 -11.93
CA ILE A 46 -16.85 2.89 -11.49
C ILE A 46 -17.60 2.34 -12.71
N ARG A 47 -17.91 3.20 -13.69
CA ARG A 47 -18.64 2.83 -14.91
C ARG A 47 -17.81 1.98 -15.87
N CYS A 48 -16.48 1.95 -15.76
CA CYS A 48 -15.64 0.99 -16.50
C CYS A 48 -15.93 -0.48 -16.16
N ALA A 49 -16.68 -0.74 -15.08
CA ALA A 49 -17.20 -2.05 -14.68
C ALA A 49 -18.73 -2.13 -14.73
N ASP A 50 -19.40 -1.32 -15.55
CA ASP A 50 -20.86 -1.34 -15.67
C ASP A 50 -21.35 -2.68 -16.29
N TRP A 51 -22.54 -3.11 -15.84
CA TRP A 51 -23.19 -4.31 -16.37
C TRP A 51 -23.76 -4.06 -17.78
N VAL A 52 -24.11 -2.81 -18.10
CA VAL A 52 -24.54 -2.40 -19.44
C VAL A 52 -23.32 -2.20 -20.32
N ALA A 53 -23.13 -3.06 -21.33
CA ALA A 53 -21.95 -3.03 -22.18
C ALA A 53 -21.70 -1.67 -22.87
N PRO A 54 -22.71 -0.99 -23.47
CA PRO A 54 -22.50 0.36 -24.02
C PRO A 54 -21.97 1.39 -23.02
N VAL A 55 -22.51 1.43 -21.79
CA VAL A 55 -22.05 2.32 -20.73
C VAL A 55 -20.60 2.01 -20.39
N ARG A 56 -20.28 0.72 -20.25
CA ARG A 56 -18.96 0.27 -19.88
C ARG A 56 -17.91 0.64 -20.92
N GLU A 57 -18.12 0.31 -22.19
CA GLU A 57 -17.13 0.58 -23.23
C GLU A 57 -16.92 2.10 -23.42
N GLN A 58 -17.99 2.89 -23.33
CA GLN A 58 -17.87 4.35 -23.38
C GLN A 58 -17.09 4.92 -22.19
N ALA A 59 -17.33 4.41 -20.98
CA ALA A 59 -16.56 4.82 -19.80
C ALA A 59 -15.07 4.46 -19.91
N ARG A 60 -14.75 3.30 -20.50
CA ARG A 60 -13.38 2.85 -20.73
C ARG A 60 -12.65 3.74 -21.71
N GLU A 61 -13.33 4.14 -22.79
CA GLU A 61 -12.79 5.09 -23.76
C GLU A 61 -12.50 6.44 -23.11
N LEU A 62 -13.48 6.98 -22.38
CA LEU A 62 -13.33 8.25 -21.68
C LEU A 62 -12.21 8.21 -20.62
N LEU A 63 -12.10 7.11 -19.87
CA LEU A 63 -11.01 6.97 -18.90
C LEU A 63 -9.66 6.92 -19.59
N ARG A 64 -9.52 6.15 -20.68
CA ARG A 64 -8.25 6.02 -21.42
C ARG A 64 -7.80 7.34 -22.03
N SER A 65 -8.72 8.13 -22.57
CA SER A 65 -8.38 9.41 -23.18
C SER A 65 -8.04 10.50 -22.15
N ALA A 66 -8.72 10.52 -21.00
CA ALA A 66 -8.53 11.56 -20.00
C ALA A 66 -7.35 11.31 -19.05
N LEU A 67 -6.99 10.05 -18.79
CA LEU A 67 -5.98 9.70 -17.78
C LEU A 67 -4.59 10.32 -18.03
N PRO A 68 -4.06 10.38 -19.26
CA PRO A 68 -2.72 10.93 -19.52
C PRO A 68 -2.56 12.40 -19.10
N ASP A 69 -3.61 13.22 -19.29
CA ASP A 69 -3.58 14.66 -18.97
C ASP A 69 -4.14 14.98 -17.58
N THR A 70 -4.43 13.94 -16.79
CA THR A 70 -5.04 14.09 -15.47
C THR A 70 -4.02 14.53 -14.44
N ARG A 71 -4.42 15.48 -13.58
CA ARG A 71 -3.62 15.90 -12.42
C ARG A 71 -3.28 14.72 -11.51
N PRO A 72 -2.06 14.64 -10.94
CA PRO A 72 -1.64 13.55 -10.06
C PRO A 72 -2.60 13.28 -8.88
N GLU A 73 -3.19 14.31 -8.28
CA GLU A 73 -4.12 14.13 -7.15
C GLU A 73 -5.42 13.43 -7.57
N ILE A 74 -5.91 13.73 -8.78
CA ILE A 74 -7.09 13.08 -9.33
C ILE A 74 -6.75 11.64 -9.73
N LEU A 75 -5.57 11.40 -10.32
CA LEU A 75 -5.09 10.05 -10.60
C LEU A 75 -5.02 9.20 -9.33
N ALA A 76 -4.57 9.76 -8.20
CA ALA A 76 -4.58 9.04 -6.92
C ALA A 76 -6.00 8.69 -6.46
N ALA A 77 -6.98 9.59 -6.64
CA ALA A 77 -8.38 9.33 -6.32
C ALA A 77 -9.01 8.27 -7.23
N VAL A 78 -8.74 8.33 -8.54
CA VAL A 78 -9.14 7.33 -9.55
C VAL A 78 -8.53 5.97 -9.22
N THR A 79 -7.26 5.94 -8.83
CA THR A 79 -6.55 4.72 -8.40
C THR A 79 -7.22 4.09 -7.19
N ALA A 80 -7.58 4.87 -6.18
CA ALA A 80 -8.31 4.38 -5.01
C ALA A 80 -9.65 3.74 -5.39
N VAL A 81 -10.39 4.33 -6.34
CA VAL A 81 -11.64 3.76 -6.85
C VAL A 81 -11.40 2.46 -7.62
N ALA A 82 -10.45 2.46 -8.56
CA ALA A 82 -10.13 1.30 -9.37
C ALA A 82 -9.68 0.10 -8.53
N LEU A 83 -8.85 0.32 -7.51
CA LEU A 83 -8.43 -0.73 -6.55
C LEU A 83 -9.64 -1.29 -5.79
N ARG A 84 -10.60 -0.45 -5.41
CA ARG A 84 -11.85 -0.91 -4.77
C ARG A 84 -12.77 -1.64 -5.72
N THR A 85 -12.83 -1.28 -6.99
CA THR A 85 -13.75 -1.88 -7.96
C THR A 85 -13.14 -3.05 -8.73
N ALA A 86 -11.84 -3.33 -8.57
CA ALA A 86 -11.12 -4.39 -9.28
C ALA A 86 -11.77 -5.78 -9.13
N HIS A 87 -12.39 -6.07 -7.98
CA HIS A 87 -13.05 -7.36 -7.72
C HIS A 87 -14.41 -7.52 -8.41
N ARG A 88 -14.97 -6.44 -8.97
CA ARG A 88 -16.26 -6.51 -9.68
C ARG A 88 -16.10 -7.23 -11.00
N GLN A 89 -17.18 -7.84 -11.48
CA GLN A 89 -17.26 -8.33 -12.84
C GLN A 89 -16.92 -7.17 -13.80
N HIS A 90 -15.88 -7.35 -14.62
CA HIS A 90 -15.31 -6.32 -15.53
C HIS A 90 -14.46 -5.20 -14.90
N GLY A 91 -14.13 -5.26 -13.60
CA GLY A 91 -13.29 -4.28 -12.92
C GLY A 91 -11.82 -4.25 -13.35
N GLY A 92 -11.33 -5.32 -13.98
CA GLY A 92 -9.91 -5.47 -14.37
C GLY A 92 -9.39 -4.36 -15.28
N PHE A 93 -10.19 -3.89 -16.24
CA PHE A 93 -9.74 -2.86 -17.19
C PHE A 93 -9.26 -1.58 -16.50
N ALA A 94 -10.08 -1.03 -15.60
CA ALA A 94 -9.74 0.21 -14.93
C ALA A 94 -8.54 0.02 -14.00
N HIS A 95 -8.46 -1.13 -13.33
CA HIS A 95 -7.33 -1.50 -12.49
C HIS A 95 -6.01 -1.54 -13.27
N GLU A 96 -5.97 -2.26 -14.40
CA GLU A 96 -4.78 -2.35 -15.25
C GLU A 96 -4.34 -0.98 -15.77
N LEU A 97 -5.29 -0.20 -16.28
CA LEU A 97 -5.01 1.12 -16.84
C LEU A 97 -4.44 2.10 -15.79
N VAL A 98 -5.03 2.17 -14.58
CA VAL A 98 -4.51 3.08 -13.55
C VAL A 98 -3.19 2.59 -12.96
N VAL A 99 -2.96 1.28 -12.85
CA VAL A 99 -1.68 0.75 -12.36
C VAL A 99 -0.56 1.07 -13.34
N ALA A 100 -0.84 1.06 -14.64
CA ALA A 100 0.11 1.53 -15.64
C ALA A 100 0.40 3.03 -15.48
N ALA A 101 -0.64 3.88 -15.43
CA ALA A 101 -0.48 5.32 -15.27
C ALA A 101 0.18 5.73 -13.94
N ALA A 102 -0.05 4.96 -12.87
CA ALA A 102 0.53 5.18 -11.54
C ALA A 102 2.07 5.05 -11.50
N ARG A 103 2.69 4.46 -12.54
CA ARG A 103 4.14 4.31 -12.65
C ARG A 103 4.84 5.57 -13.16
N GLU A 104 4.09 6.56 -13.64
CA GLU A 104 4.67 7.83 -14.08
C GLU A 104 5.25 8.64 -12.90
N PRO A 105 6.37 9.38 -13.07
CA PRO A 105 7.09 9.99 -11.97
C PRO A 105 6.25 10.87 -11.02
N GLY A 106 5.37 11.72 -11.57
CA GLY A 106 4.51 12.61 -10.78
C GLY A 106 3.32 11.90 -10.10
N ALA A 107 2.92 10.74 -10.61
CA ALA A 107 1.81 9.97 -10.06
C ALA A 107 2.18 9.32 -8.72
N VAL A 108 3.40 8.79 -8.62
CA VAL A 108 3.88 8.08 -7.44
C VAL A 108 3.88 8.99 -6.20
N ASP A 109 4.31 10.24 -6.34
CA ASP A 109 4.38 11.18 -5.21
C ASP A 109 2.98 11.53 -4.67
N ALA A 110 1.99 11.67 -5.56
CA ALA A 110 0.59 11.85 -5.18
C ALA A 110 0.01 10.60 -4.50
N LEU A 111 0.40 9.39 -4.93
CA LEU A 111 -0.02 8.15 -4.29
C LEU A 111 0.58 8.00 -2.89
N LEU A 112 1.87 8.31 -2.71
CA LEU A 112 2.56 8.23 -1.41
C LEU A 112 1.93 9.13 -0.34
N THR A 113 1.35 10.26 -0.74
CA THR A 113 0.66 11.21 0.15
C THR A 113 -0.85 10.99 0.23
N CYS A 114 -1.40 10.03 -0.51
CA CYS A 114 -2.82 9.77 -0.58
C CYS A 114 -3.37 9.28 0.77
N LYS A 115 -4.51 9.84 1.20
CA LYS A 115 -5.22 9.40 2.41
C LYS A 115 -5.82 8.00 2.25
N ASP A 116 -6.12 7.59 1.01
CA ASP A 116 -6.60 6.25 0.75
C ASP A 116 -5.49 5.21 0.98
N ARG A 117 -5.75 4.27 1.88
CA ARG A 117 -4.76 3.27 2.30
C ARG A 117 -4.28 2.38 1.15
N SER A 118 -5.19 1.97 0.26
CA SER A 118 -4.86 1.06 -0.84
C SER A 118 -4.05 1.78 -1.91
N ALA A 119 -4.42 3.01 -2.25
CA ALA A 119 -3.63 3.85 -3.15
C ALA A 119 -2.24 4.15 -2.58
N ARG A 120 -2.13 4.48 -1.28
CA ARG A 120 -0.84 4.72 -0.63
C ARG A 120 0.07 3.50 -0.65
N ARG A 121 -0.47 2.32 -0.35
CA ARG A 121 0.27 1.04 -0.45
C ARG A 121 0.76 0.78 -1.88
N LEU A 122 -0.06 1.06 -2.90
CA LEU A 122 0.38 0.94 -4.29
C LEU A 122 1.52 1.91 -4.59
N GLY A 123 1.42 3.16 -4.13
CA GLY A 123 2.49 4.16 -4.25
C GLY A 123 3.81 3.67 -3.67
N HIS A 124 3.81 3.14 -2.44
CA HIS A 124 5.01 2.55 -1.84
C HIS A 124 5.55 1.36 -2.64
N ARG A 125 4.67 0.48 -3.14
CA ARG A 125 5.08 -0.67 -3.95
C ARG A 125 5.79 -0.23 -5.23
N ILE A 126 5.20 0.70 -5.96
CA ILE A 126 5.78 1.24 -7.19
C ILE A 126 7.10 1.95 -6.89
N ALA A 127 7.15 2.78 -5.84
CA ALA A 127 8.37 3.50 -5.46
C ALA A 127 9.53 2.55 -5.10
N VAL A 128 9.22 1.43 -4.42
CA VAL A 128 10.19 0.36 -4.12
C VAL A 128 10.64 -0.34 -5.41
N GLU A 129 9.70 -0.77 -6.26
CA GLU A 129 10.01 -1.43 -7.54
C GLU A 129 10.89 -0.57 -8.46
N GLN A 130 10.69 0.75 -8.43
CA GLN A 130 11.46 1.72 -9.21
C GLN A 130 12.75 2.18 -8.53
N GLY A 131 13.07 1.68 -7.33
CA GLY A 131 14.28 2.07 -6.60
C GLY A 131 14.32 3.54 -6.18
N ARG A 132 13.16 4.18 -5.94
CA ARG A 132 13.09 5.62 -5.59
C ARG A 132 13.55 5.94 -4.16
N PHE A 133 13.78 4.92 -3.33
CA PHE A 133 14.23 5.09 -1.95
C PHE A 133 15.59 4.41 -1.74
N SER A 134 16.47 5.10 -1.00
CA SER A 134 17.69 4.47 -0.48
C SER A 134 17.35 3.39 0.56
N PRO A 135 18.25 2.41 0.81
CA PRO A 135 18.04 1.41 1.86
C PRO A 135 17.80 2.03 3.25
N ALA A 136 18.52 3.11 3.58
CA ALA A 136 18.30 3.86 4.82
C ALA A 136 16.90 4.47 4.88
N ARG A 137 16.43 5.09 3.78
CA ARG A 137 15.08 5.65 3.73
C ARG A 137 14.00 4.58 3.87
N LEU A 138 14.21 3.40 3.26
CA LEU A 138 13.31 2.27 3.43
C LEU A 138 13.26 1.79 4.88
N ALA A 139 14.40 1.71 5.56
CA ALA A 139 14.46 1.34 6.98
C ALA A 139 13.73 2.36 7.88
N GLU A 140 13.90 3.66 7.62
CA GLU A 140 13.17 4.73 8.31
C GLU A 140 11.66 4.62 8.13
N ILE A 141 11.19 4.46 6.89
CA ILE A 141 9.76 4.29 6.58
C ILE A 141 9.24 3.04 7.31
N ALA A 142 9.97 1.94 7.25
CA ALA A 142 9.59 0.71 7.91
C ALA A 142 9.44 0.85 9.43
N ALA A 143 10.31 1.64 10.05
CA ALA A 143 10.30 1.86 11.48
C ALA A 143 9.18 2.82 11.94
N ALA A 144 8.82 3.81 11.10
CA ALA A 144 7.97 4.93 11.49
C ALA A 144 6.54 4.89 10.94
N ASP A 145 6.27 4.23 9.80
CA ASP A 145 4.93 4.23 9.20
C ASP A 145 3.90 3.55 10.13
N SER A 146 2.63 3.91 10.00
CA SER A 146 1.54 3.32 10.80
C SER A 146 0.92 2.09 10.14
N ASP A 147 1.11 1.90 8.83
CA ASP A 147 0.55 0.79 8.08
C ASP A 147 1.51 -0.38 8.01
N ILE A 148 1.13 -1.48 8.66
CA ILE A 148 1.85 -2.76 8.67
C ILE A 148 2.31 -3.25 7.30
N VAL A 149 1.52 -3.04 6.24
CA VAL A 149 1.90 -3.50 4.89
C VAL A 149 3.02 -2.63 4.31
N VAL A 150 3.01 -1.33 4.59
CA VAL A 150 4.09 -0.42 4.19
C VAL A 150 5.34 -0.74 5.01
N GLN A 151 5.19 -0.97 6.32
CA GLN A 151 6.29 -1.38 7.18
C GLN A 151 7.02 -2.62 6.64
N ASP A 152 6.27 -3.67 6.32
CA ASP A 152 6.84 -4.94 5.85
C ASP A 152 7.46 -4.83 4.46
N LEU A 153 6.77 -4.13 3.55
CA LEU A 153 7.30 -3.87 2.22
C LEU A 153 8.65 -3.14 2.29
N CYS A 154 8.72 -2.06 3.08
CA CYS A 154 9.93 -1.26 3.20
C CYS A 154 11.04 -1.98 3.98
N ALA A 155 10.70 -2.74 5.04
CA ALA A 155 11.68 -3.55 5.76
C ALA A 155 12.30 -4.59 4.82
N ASN A 156 11.46 -5.36 4.11
CA ASN A 156 11.94 -6.37 3.17
C ASN A 156 12.77 -5.76 2.03
N ALA A 157 12.36 -4.61 1.50
CA ALA A 157 13.13 -3.92 0.45
C ALA A 157 14.47 -3.39 0.96
N ALA A 158 14.51 -2.81 2.17
CA ALA A 158 15.75 -2.38 2.81
C ALA A 158 16.70 -3.58 2.99
N LEU A 159 16.16 -4.71 3.46
CA LEU A 159 16.93 -5.94 3.60
C LEU A 159 17.29 -6.57 2.26
N ALA A 160 16.52 -6.42 1.18
CA ALA A 160 16.92 -6.97 -0.11
C ALA A 160 18.10 -6.21 -0.74
N ALA A 161 18.32 -4.96 -0.35
CA ALA A 161 19.43 -4.17 -0.85
C ALA A 161 20.79 -4.67 -0.34
N THR A 162 21.81 -4.53 -1.17
CA THR A 162 23.23 -4.66 -0.81
C THR A 162 23.75 -3.26 -0.48
N PRO A 163 23.73 -2.84 0.78
CA PRO A 163 24.11 -1.49 1.16
C PRO A 163 25.63 -1.36 1.19
N GLN A 164 26.12 -0.15 0.95
CA GLN A 164 27.54 0.15 1.15
C GLN A 164 27.88 0.47 2.61
N ASP A 165 26.85 0.69 3.45
CA ASP A 165 26.98 1.07 4.85
C ASP A 165 26.13 0.13 5.71
N ASP A 166 26.74 -0.46 6.74
CA ASP A 166 26.13 -1.41 7.67
C ASP A 166 25.21 -0.73 8.71
N GLN A 167 25.21 0.61 8.80
CA GLN A 167 24.43 1.34 9.82
C GLN A 167 22.95 1.58 9.45
N PHE A 168 22.53 1.29 8.23
CA PHE A 168 21.14 1.53 7.81
C PHE A 168 20.11 0.64 8.54
N PHE A 169 20.54 -0.37 9.28
CA PHE A 169 19.65 -1.23 10.08
C PHE A 169 19.18 -0.58 11.39
N GLU A 170 19.81 0.52 11.85
CA GLU A 170 19.48 1.14 13.15
C GLU A 170 17.99 1.50 13.30
N PRO A 171 17.31 2.09 12.29
CA PRO A 171 15.87 2.33 12.39
C PRO A 171 15.07 1.04 12.60
N LEU A 172 15.47 -0.07 11.97
CA LEU A 172 14.80 -1.37 12.13
C LEU A 172 15.01 -1.90 13.55
N LEU A 173 16.26 -1.94 14.01
CA LEU A 173 16.65 -2.43 15.34
C LEU A 173 15.97 -1.63 16.47
N GLY A 174 15.82 -0.32 16.30
CA GLY A 174 15.15 0.58 17.25
C GLY A 174 13.62 0.58 17.17
N SER A 175 13.01 -0.11 16.19
CA SER A 175 11.56 -0.03 15.97
C SER A 175 10.77 -0.53 17.17
N ARG A 176 9.70 0.19 17.52
CA ARG A 176 8.73 -0.26 18.53
C ARG A 176 7.99 -1.51 18.09
N GLN A 177 7.83 -1.70 16.78
CA GLN A 177 7.13 -2.83 16.17
C GLN A 177 8.02 -4.06 16.18
N SER A 178 7.58 -5.11 16.88
CA SER A 178 8.39 -6.32 17.07
C SER A 178 8.78 -7.03 15.77
N ARG A 179 7.92 -7.01 14.75
CA ARG A 179 8.20 -7.62 13.43
C ARG A 179 9.28 -6.86 12.66
N VAL A 180 9.20 -5.52 12.62
CA VAL A 180 10.21 -4.66 11.98
C VAL A 180 11.56 -4.81 12.69
N ARG A 181 11.53 -4.84 14.03
CA ARG A 181 12.72 -5.10 14.84
C ARG A 181 13.30 -6.48 14.62
N ALA A 182 12.47 -7.51 14.52
CA ALA A 182 12.91 -8.86 14.18
C ALA A 182 13.60 -8.92 12.81
N ALA A 183 13.08 -8.20 11.81
CA ALA A 183 13.71 -8.07 10.50
C ALA A 183 15.11 -7.42 10.60
N GLY A 184 15.24 -6.35 11.39
CA GLY A 184 16.53 -5.73 11.70
C GLY A 184 17.52 -6.70 12.36
N VAL A 185 17.06 -7.47 13.36
CA VAL A 185 17.89 -8.47 14.05
C VAL A 185 18.36 -9.57 13.08
N THR A 186 17.46 -10.08 12.24
CA THR A 186 17.83 -11.06 11.20
C THR A 186 18.91 -10.52 10.26
N ALA A 187 18.93 -9.21 10.01
CA ALA A 187 19.92 -8.59 9.14
C ALA A 187 21.34 -8.59 9.69
N LEU A 188 21.51 -8.61 11.03
CA LEU A 188 22.82 -8.73 11.69
C LEU A 188 23.56 -10.00 11.30
N ASN A 189 22.85 -11.03 10.81
CA ASN A 189 23.49 -12.23 10.26
C ASN A 189 24.46 -11.91 9.12
N ARG A 190 24.17 -10.88 8.31
CA ARG A 190 24.98 -10.52 7.15
C ARG A 190 26.27 -9.83 7.51
N THR A 191 26.23 -8.99 8.55
CA THR A 191 27.42 -8.27 9.04
C THR A 191 28.24 -9.11 10.01
N GLY A 192 27.68 -10.22 10.51
CA GLY A 192 28.32 -11.05 11.52
C GLY A 192 28.36 -10.41 12.91
N ASP A 193 27.57 -9.36 13.15
CA ASP A 193 27.55 -8.63 14.42
C ASP A 193 26.76 -9.40 15.49
N THR A 194 27.40 -10.46 15.98
CA THR A 194 26.89 -11.34 17.03
C THR A 194 26.81 -10.65 18.40
N GLY A 195 27.62 -9.61 18.62
CA GLY A 195 27.57 -8.78 19.83
C GLY A 195 26.24 -8.05 19.92
N ARG A 196 25.84 -7.35 18.85
CA ARG A 196 24.51 -6.73 18.78
C ARG A 196 23.39 -7.76 18.81
N ALA A 197 23.53 -8.89 18.13
CA ALA A 197 22.50 -9.94 18.17
C ALA A 197 22.26 -10.47 19.60
N THR A 198 23.32 -10.59 20.40
CA THR A 198 23.25 -11.02 21.82
C THR A 198 22.41 -10.06 22.67
N ALA A 199 22.48 -8.75 22.43
CA ALA A 199 21.67 -7.76 23.16
C ALA A 199 20.16 -7.98 23.01
N PHE A 200 19.73 -8.60 21.90
CA PHE A 200 18.31 -8.92 21.63
C PHE A 200 17.84 -10.24 22.25
N LEU A 201 18.69 -11.02 22.93
CA LEU A 201 18.25 -12.24 23.63
C LEU A 201 17.31 -11.95 24.80
N ALA A 202 17.35 -10.73 25.36
CA ALA A 202 16.45 -10.23 26.39
C ALA A 202 15.30 -9.36 25.85
N ASP A 203 15.09 -9.30 24.53
CA ASP A 203 14.00 -8.50 23.96
C ASP A 203 12.63 -8.95 24.51
N ARG A 204 11.72 -8.00 24.72
CA ARG A 204 10.35 -8.27 25.19
C ARG A 204 9.56 -9.22 24.26
N SER A 205 9.81 -9.19 22.97
CA SER A 205 9.13 -10.02 21.96
C SER A 205 9.78 -11.38 21.81
N GLY A 206 8.99 -12.46 21.95
CA GLY A 206 9.45 -13.82 21.69
C GLY A 206 9.98 -14.03 20.28
N LEU A 207 9.40 -13.36 19.27
CA LEU A 207 9.86 -13.41 17.88
C LEU A 207 11.26 -12.80 17.73
N VAL A 208 11.50 -11.65 18.36
CA VAL A 208 12.81 -10.96 18.27
C VAL A 208 13.89 -11.80 18.95
N ARG A 209 13.59 -12.37 20.13
CA ARG A 209 14.49 -13.32 20.80
C ARG A 209 14.78 -14.55 19.91
N ALA A 210 13.78 -15.04 19.18
CA ALA A 210 13.97 -16.16 18.26
C ALA A 210 14.91 -15.82 17.10
N CYS A 211 14.74 -14.64 16.49
CA CYS A 211 15.66 -14.14 15.45
C CYS A 211 17.09 -13.99 16.00
N ALA A 212 17.25 -13.41 17.20
CA ALA A 212 18.56 -13.26 17.84
C ALA A 212 19.26 -14.62 18.04
N ARG A 213 18.55 -15.61 18.59
CA ARG A 213 19.07 -16.99 18.73
C ARG A 213 19.44 -17.61 17.39
N TRP A 214 18.61 -17.38 16.36
CA TRP A 214 18.89 -17.90 15.02
C TRP A 214 20.19 -17.31 14.47
N VAL A 215 20.39 -15.98 14.56
CA VAL A 215 21.63 -15.32 14.12
C VAL A 215 22.84 -15.89 14.85
N LEU A 216 22.81 -15.97 16.19
CA LEU A 216 23.94 -16.50 16.97
C LEU A 216 24.30 -17.93 16.56
N ARG A 217 23.30 -18.78 16.30
CA ARG A 217 23.51 -20.15 15.84
C ARG A 217 24.10 -20.22 14.43
N GLN A 218 23.76 -19.29 13.53
CA GLN A 218 24.41 -19.22 12.21
C GLN A 218 25.91 -18.98 12.32
N HIS A 219 26.34 -18.32 13.39
CA HIS A 219 27.75 -18.02 13.70
C HIS A 219 28.34 -18.97 14.76
N GLY A 220 27.70 -20.12 15.02
CA GLY A 220 28.22 -21.15 15.93
C GLY A 220 28.16 -20.81 17.43
N ILE A 221 27.45 -19.76 17.82
CA ILE A 221 27.32 -19.31 19.21
C ILE A 221 26.07 -19.92 19.84
N ASP A 222 26.24 -20.62 20.97
CA ASP A 222 25.13 -21.13 21.77
C ASP A 222 24.52 -20.01 22.64
N PRO A 223 23.22 -19.70 22.51
CA PRO A 223 22.56 -18.71 23.37
C PRO A 223 22.21 -19.24 24.78
N VAL A 224 22.31 -20.53 25.07
CA VAL A 224 21.91 -21.10 26.38
C VAL A 224 22.69 -20.52 27.56
N PRO A 225 24.03 -20.33 27.50
CA PRO A 225 24.79 -19.70 28.59
C PRO A 225 24.24 -18.33 29.00
N TYR A 226 23.80 -17.51 28.03
CA TYR A 226 23.19 -16.20 28.32
C TYR A 226 21.96 -16.34 29.21
N TYR A 227 21.03 -17.24 28.85
CA TYR A 227 19.80 -17.44 29.62
C TYR A 227 20.06 -18.05 30.99
N ARG A 228 21.03 -18.96 31.12
CA ARG A 228 21.43 -19.53 32.42
C ARG A 228 21.93 -18.45 33.37
N THR A 229 22.79 -17.55 32.89
CA THR A 229 23.29 -16.41 33.67
C THR A 229 22.15 -15.45 34.04
N ALA A 230 21.23 -15.16 33.11
CA ALA A 230 20.09 -14.29 33.37
C ALA A 230 19.13 -14.86 34.44
N CYS A 231 18.92 -16.19 34.44
CA CYS A 231 18.09 -16.87 35.44
C CYS A 231 18.76 -17.02 36.82
N ALA A 232 20.09 -17.03 36.88
CA ALA A 232 20.84 -17.12 38.14
C ALA A 232 20.83 -15.80 38.94
N SER A 233 20.44 -14.69 38.32
CA SER A 233 20.31 -13.38 38.96
C SER A 233 18.93 -13.22 39.64
N PRO A 234 18.87 -12.92 40.95
CA PRO A 234 17.61 -12.69 41.66
C PRO A 234 16.88 -11.47 41.06
N GLY A 235 15.74 -11.69 40.37
CA GLY A 235 14.92 -10.61 39.78
C GLY A 235 14.20 -10.94 38.47
N ALA A 236 14.47 -12.09 37.83
CA ALA A 236 13.95 -12.42 36.50
C ALA A 236 12.50 -12.98 36.45
N VAL A 237 11.78 -13.03 37.58
CA VAL A 237 10.44 -13.64 37.68
C VAL A 237 9.32 -12.60 37.53
N ALA A 238 9.35 -11.79 36.48
CA ALA A 238 8.23 -10.90 36.14
C ALA A 238 8.16 -10.72 34.61
N GLY A 239 7.51 -11.64 33.90
CA GLY A 239 7.25 -11.45 32.47
C GLY A 239 7.11 -12.70 31.58
N LEU A 240 6.73 -13.85 32.12
CA LEU A 240 6.24 -14.99 31.30
C LEU A 240 4.71 -15.02 31.38
N GLY A 241 4.09 -14.19 30.53
CA GLY A 241 2.65 -14.14 30.26
C GLY A 241 2.43 -13.55 28.89
#